data_AF-A0A645EUK5-F1
#
_entry.id   AF-A0A645EUK5-F1
#
_cell.length_a   1.000
_cell.length_b   1.000
_cell.length_c   1.000
_cell.angle_alpha   90.00
_cell.angle_beta   90.00
_cell.angle_gamma   90.00
#
_symmetry.space_group_name_H-M   'P 1'
#
loop_
_entity.id
_entity.type
_entity.pdbx_description
1 polymer ?
#
loop_
_entity_poly.entity_id
_entity_poly.type
_entity_poly.pdbx_seq_one_letter_code
_entity_poly.pdbx_strand_id
1 'polypeptide(L)'
;MQYTHPYSPEFVAGHLSRTYDWDAEQVFRERTEPRMESVIDSTIRADIGGNEQRITSRDIRWRGVQFSQLLLPVWMLTVTFQQKPFQVAINGVTGEVQGRRPWSWVKITLAVIAVLIVICVIYWLYGSSGGS
;
A
#
# COMPACT_ATOMS: atom_id res chain seq x y z
N MET A 1 12.27 -8.47 -34.78
CA MET A 1 11.77 -7.95 -33.48
C MET A 1 12.55 -8.65 -32.37
N GLN A 2 13.52 -8.00 -31.76
CA GLN A 2 14.16 -8.40 -30.48
C GLN A 2 15.07 -7.25 -30.03
N TYR A 3 14.54 -6.36 -29.18
CA TYR A 3 15.33 -5.34 -28.48
C TYR A 3 15.56 -5.84 -27.05
N THR A 4 16.51 -6.74 -26.86
CA THR A 4 16.92 -7.14 -25.51
C THR A 4 18.42 -6.91 -25.43
N HIS A 5 18.79 -5.73 -24.95
CA HIS A 5 20.17 -5.40 -24.67
C HIS A 5 20.58 -6.13 -23.38
N PRO A 6 21.74 -6.79 -23.36
CA PRO A 6 22.28 -7.37 -22.13
C PRO A 6 22.49 -6.27 -21.10
N TYR A 7 22.26 -6.62 -19.82
CA TYR A 7 22.45 -5.70 -18.70
C TYR A 7 23.87 -5.13 -18.73
N SER A 8 23.98 -3.80 -18.76
CA SER A 8 25.23 -3.06 -18.60
C SER A 8 25.21 -2.31 -17.26
N PRO A 9 26.29 -2.36 -16.46
CA PRO A 9 26.42 -1.58 -15.23
C PRO A 9 26.24 -0.06 -15.44
N GLU A 10 26.49 0.43 -16.66
CA GLU A 10 26.33 1.83 -17.05
C GLU A 10 24.89 2.32 -16.90
N PHE A 11 23.88 1.44 -17.03
CA PHE A 11 22.48 1.81 -16.83
C PHE A 11 22.14 2.16 -15.37
N VAL A 12 22.99 1.76 -14.43
CA VAL A 12 22.79 1.99 -12.98
C VAL A 12 23.83 2.98 -12.44
N ALA A 13 24.81 3.38 -13.25
CA ALA A 13 25.82 4.37 -12.87
C ALA A 13 25.14 5.71 -12.52
N GLY A 14 25.36 6.17 -11.28
CA GLY A 14 24.75 7.41 -10.76
C GLY A 14 23.37 7.25 -10.10
N HIS A 15 22.77 6.05 -10.10
CA HIS A 15 21.53 5.78 -9.36
C HIS A 15 21.83 5.13 -8.00
N LEU A 16 21.29 5.71 -6.93
CA LEU A 16 21.36 5.13 -5.58
C LEU A 16 20.49 3.87 -5.51
N SER A 17 21.12 2.69 -5.44
CA SER A 17 20.43 1.44 -5.16
C SER A 17 20.36 1.23 -3.64
N ARG A 18 19.16 1.20 -3.08
CA ARG A 18 18.96 0.76 -1.70
C ARG A 18 18.98 -0.76 -1.67
N THR A 19 19.86 -1.33 -0.84
CA THR A 19 19.84 -2.77 -0.54
C THR A 19 18.60 -3.11 0.28
N TYR A 20 18.12 -4.34 0.19
CA TYR A 20 16.98 -4.81 0.99
C TYR A 20 17.20 -4.50 2.48
N ASP A 21 16.21 -3.85 3.10
CA ASP A 21 16.26 -3.53 4.53
C ASP A 21 16.06 -4.80 5.39
N TRP A 22 15.58 -5.92 4.81
CA TRP A 22 15.15 -7.13 5.51
C TRP A 22 15.83 -8.37 4.91
N ASP A 23 16.19 -9.31 5.77
CA ASP A 23 16.75 -10.58 5.35
C ASP A 23 15.70 -11.44 4.62
N ALA A 24 16.15 -12.19 3.61
CA ALA A 24 15.29 -13.00 2.76
C ALA A 24 14.54 -14.08 3.56
N GLU A 25 15.20 -14.71 4.54
CA GLU A 25 14.58 -15.72 5.39
C GLU A 25 13.50 -15.10 6.28
N GLN A 26 13.77 -13.90 6.81
CA GLN A 26 12.81 -13.16 7.63
C GLN A 26 11.55 -12.80 6.82
N VAL A 27 11.72 -12.28 5.59
CA VAL A 27 10.60 -11.96 4.70
C VAL A 27 9.80 -13.21 4.32
N PHE A 28 10.47 -14.33 4.12
CA PHE A 28 9.81 -15.59 3.83
C PHE A 28 8.89 -15.99 4.99
N ARG A 29 9.44 -16.10 6.19
CA ARG A 29 8.72 -16.55 7.39
C ARG A 29 7.58 -15.63 7.80
N GLU A 30 7.83 -14.30 7.79
CA GLU A 30 6.87 -13.35 8.34
C GLU A 30 5.76 -12.94 7.36
N ARG A 31 6.04 -12.96 6.04
CA ARG A 31 5.10 -12.39 5.05
C ARG A 31 4.70 -13.38 3.97
N THR A 32 5.66 -14.18 3.50
CA THR A 32 5.45 -15.02 2.31
C THR A 32 4.73 -16.31 2.70
N GLU A 33 5.21 -16.99 3.73
CA GLU A 33 4.67 -18.25 4.23
C GLU A 33 3.19 -18.14 4.65
N PRO A 34 2.76 -17.17 5.48
CA PRO A 34 1.34 -17.04 5.86
C PRO A 34 0.42 -16.81 4.65
N ARG A 35 0.90 -16.06 3.65
CA ARG A 35 0.15 -15.80 2.43
C ARG A 35 0.02 -17.06 1.57
N MET A 36 1.10 -17.82 1.42
CA MET A 36 1.06 -19.08 0.67
C MET A 36 0.21 -20.12 1.39
N GLU A 37 0.31 -20.24 2.72
CA GLU A 37 -0.55 -21.12 3.51
C GLU A 37 -2.02 -20.78 3.36
N SER A 38 -2.39 -19.50 3.34
CA SER A 38 -3.78 -19.08 3.10
C SER A 38 -4.30 -19.53 1.73
N VAL A 39 -3.45 -19.53 0.71
CA VAL A 39 -3.81 -20.02 -0.63
C VAL A 39 -3.91 -21.55 -0.65
N ILE A 40 -3.02 -22.24 0.08
CA ILE A 40 -3.09 -23.70 0.24
C ILE A 40 -4.40 -24.08 0.93
N ASP A 41 -4.78 -23.39 2.00
CA ASP A 41 -6.04 -23.63 2.71
C ASP A 41 -7.27 -23.38 1.85
N SER A 42 -7.27 -22.29 1.07
CA SER A 42 -8.39 -22.01 0.16
C SER A 42 -8.50 -23.08 -0.92
N THR A 43 -7.37 -23.60 -1.40
CA THR A 43 -7.32 -24.68 -2.39
C THR A 43 -7.83 -25.99 -1.80
N ILE A 44 -7.37 -26.38 -0.60
CA ILE A 44 -7.87 -27.58 0.11
C ILE A 44 -9.38 -27.47 0.32
N ARG A 45 -9.89 -26.30 0.72
CA ARG A 45 -11.33 -26.10 0.91
C ARG A 45 -12.13 -26.18 -0.39
N ALA A 46 -11.58 -25.64 -1.48
CA ALA A 46 -12.21 -25.77 -2.79
C ALA A 46 -12.31 -27.25 -3.23
N ASP A 47 -11.30 -28.06 -2.91
CA ASP A 47 -11.24 -29.49 -3.24
C ASP A 47 -12.20 -30.34 -2.38
N ILE A 48 -12.33 -30.06 -1.07
CA ILE A 48 -13.29 -30.76 -0.19
C ILE A 48 -14.74 -30.53 -0.66
N GLY A 49 -15.09 -29.29 -1.00
CA GLY A 49 -16.45 -28.89 -1.36
C GLY A 49 -17.45 -28.88 -0.18
N GLY A 50 -18.61 -28.21 -0.37
CA GLY A 50 -19.66 -28.09 0.66
C GLY A 50 -19.51 -26.90 1.63
N ASN A 51 -20.54 -26.69 2.47
CA ASN A 51 -20.72 -25.47 3.29
C ASN A 51 -20.00 -25.52 4.65
N GLU A 52 -19.82 -26.70 5.23
CA GLU A 52 -19.04 -26.89 6.45
C GLU A 52 -17.85 -27.79 6.17
N GLN A 53 -16.65 -27.23 6.29
CA GLN A 53 -15.42 -27.94 5.99
C GLN A 53 -14.42 -27.75 7.12
N ARG A 54 -13.77 -28.85 7.52
CA ARG A 54 -12.72 -28.86 8.53
C ARG A 54 -11.49 -29.55 7.96
N ILE A 55 -10.36 -28.84 7.96
CA ILE A 55 -9.06 -29.41 7.62
C ILE A 55 -8.54 -30.12 8.88
N THR A 56 -8.47 -31.45 8.86
CA THR A 56 -8.02 -32.25 10.02
C THR A 56 -6.50 -32.31 10.14
N SER A 57 -5.79 -32.35 9.01
CA SER A 57 -4.33 -32.28 8.95
C SER A 57 -3.87 -31.73 7.61
N ARG A 58 -2.71 -31.07 7.60
CA ARG A 58 -1.99 -30.66 6.38
C ARG A 58 -0.49 -30.79 6.64
N ASP A 59 0.25 -31.26 5.65
CA ASP A 59 1.72 -31.36 5.69
C ASP A 59 2.27 -30.55 4.51
N ILE A 60 2.90 -29.42 4.80
CA ILE A 60 3.45 -28.50 3.80
C ILE A 60 4.96 -28.61 3.84
N ARG A 61 5.57 -28.98 2.70
CA ARG A 61 7.03 -29.09 2.55
C ARG A 61 7.52 -28.17 1.45
N TRP A 62 8.22 -27.11 1.84
CA TRP A 62 8.89 -26.20 0.93
C TRP A 62 10.16 -26.85 0.36
N ARG A 63 10.34 -26.84 -0.97
CA ARG A 63 11.54 -27.36 -1.64
C ARG A 63 12.08 -26.34 -2.62
N GLY A 64 13.39 -26.11 -2.61
CA GLY A 64 14.07 -25.26 -3.58
C GLY A 64 13.63 -23.79 -3.53
N VAL A 65 13.34 -23.25 -2.34
CA VAL A 65 13.00 -21.83 -2.17
C VAL A 65 14.21 -20.99 -2.57
N GLN A 66 14.05 -20.18 -3.62
CA GLN A 66 15.10 -19.29 -4.13
C GLN A 66 14.60 -17.84 -4.09
N PHE A 67 15.51 -16.92 -3.78
CA PHE A 67 15.22 -15.50 -3.75
C PHE A 67 15.83 -14.83 -4.98
N SER A 68 14.97 -14.28 -5.83
CA SER A 68 15.38 -13.48 -6.97
C SER A 68 15.43 -12.01 -6.57
N GLN A 69 16.58 -11.38 -6.76
CA GLN A 69 16.73 -9.94 -6.58
C GLN A 69 16.32 -9.23 -7.87
N LEU A 70 15.38 -8.31 -7.75
CA LEU A 70 14.84 -7.55 -8.87
C LEU A 70 15.16 -6.07 -8.67
N LEU A 71 15.80 -5.46 -9.67
CA LEU A 71 16.01 -4.02 -9.71
C LEU A 71 14.76 -3.37 -10.33
N LEU A 72 14.10 -2.54 -9.53
CA LEU A 72 12.91 -1.80 -9.95
C LEU A 72 13.24 -0.29 -9.96
N PRO A 73 13.05 0.41 -11.10
CA PRO A 73 13.26 1.85 -11.14
C PRO A 73 12.12 2.54 -10.38
N VAL A 74 12.45 3.17 -9.26
CA VAL A 74 11.51 3.94 -8.42
C VAL A 74 12.11 5.31 -8.15
N TRP A 75 11.31 6.36 -8.36
CA TRP A 75 11.69 7.73 -8.04
C TRP A 75 11.07 8.11 -6.69
N MET A 76 11.90 8.38 -5.69
CA MET A 76 11.44 8.80 -4.36
C MET A 76 11.74 10.28 -4.15
N LEU A 77 10.70 11.06 -3.85
CA LEU A 77 10.82 12.46 -3.45
C LEU A 77 10.42 12.58 -1.97
N THR A 78 11.32 13.13 -1.15
CA THR A 78 11.00 13.48 0.24
C THR A 78 10.83 14.99 0.33
N VAL A 79 9.62 15.45 0.60
CA VAL A 79 9.30 16.87 0.82
C VAL A 79 8.99 17.08 2.28
N THR A 80 9.72 17.97 2.95
CA THR A 80 9.42 18.36 4.33
C THR A 80 8.38 19.47 4.32
N PHE A 81 7.21 19.22 4.90
CA PHE A 81 6.15 20.22 5.06
C PHE A 81 5.75 20.29 6.54
N GLN A 82 5.84 21.48 7.14
CA GLN A 82 5.53 21.72 8.56
C GLN A 82 6.20 20.72 9.53
N GLN A 83 7.52 20.55 9.42
CA GLN A 83 8.31 19.62 10.27
C GLN A 83 7.92 18.14 10.14
N LYS A 84 7.09 17.76 9.16
CA LYS A 84 6.75 16.35 8.86
C LYS A 84 7.33 15.96 7.50
N PRO A 85 8.12 14.87 7.42
CA PRO A 85 8.62 14.35 6.14
C PRO A 85 7.47 13.65 5.40
N PHE A 86 7.25 14.03 4.14
CA PHE A 86 6.31 13.36 3.25
C PHE A 86 7.09 12.69 2.13
N GLN A 87 6.98 11.36 2.05
CA GLN A 87 7.58 10.56 1.00
C GLN A 87 6.55 10.29 -0.09
N VAL A 88 6.90 10.63 -1.32
CA VAL A 88 6.16 10.28 -2.54
C VAL A 88 7.04 9.34 -3.34
N ALA A 89 6.52 8.16 -3.65
CA ALA A 89 7.18 7.18 -4.50
C ALA A 89 6.46 7.10 -5.84
N ILE A 90 7.23 7.16 -6.92
CA ILE A 90 6.72 7.10 -8.29
C ILE A 90 7.33 5.89 -8.97
N ASN A 91 6.48 5.03 -9.54
CA ASN A 91 6.92 3.89 -10.33
C ASN A 91 7.55 4.39 -11.63
N GLY A 92 8.83 4.08 -11.88
CA GLY A 92 9.56 4.52 -13.06
C GLY A 92 9.16 3.83 -14.37
N VAL A 93 8.41 2.72 -14.31
CA VAL A 93 7.93 1.98 -15.49
C VAL A 93 6.53 2.42 -15.90
N THR A 94 5.62 2.60 -14.95
CA THR A 94 4.21 2.94 -15.23
C THR A 94 3.87 4.42 -15.03
N GLY A 95 4.71 5.17 -14.32
CA GLY A 95 4.42 6.55 -13.93
C GLY A 95 3.38 6.67 -12.80
N GLU A 96 2.98 5.55 -12.19
CA GLU A 96 2.02 5.56 -11.08
C GLU A 96 2.62 6.25 -9.85
N VAL A 97 1.89 7.24 -9.32
CA VAL A 97 2.31 8.02 -8.16
C VAL A 97 1.61 7.46 -6.92
N GLN A 98 2.40 6.83 -6.04
CA GLN A 98 1.95 6.32 -4.75
C GLN A 98 2.55 7.20 -3.65
N GLY A 99 1.71 7.99 -2.99
CA GLY A 99 2.13 8.88 -1.92
C GLY A 99 0.98 9.27 -1.02
N ARG A 100 1.21 9.30 0.29
CA ARG A 100 0.24 9.84 1.24
C ARG A 100 0.16 11.35 1.01
N ARG A 101 -0.84 11.81 0.26
CA ARG A 101 -1.13 13.24 0.12
C ARG A 101 -1.46 13.80 1.51
N PRO A 102 -0.78 14.84 2.00
CA PRO A 102 -1.22 15.53 3.20
C PRO A 102 -2.60 16.12 2.93
N TRP A 103 -3.63 15.56 3.55
CA TRP A 103 -4.87 16.30 3.74
C TRP A 103 -4.53 17.41 4.73
N SER A 104 -4.28 18.61 4.18
CA SER A 104 -4.07 19.80 4.99
C SER A 104 -5.22 19.91 5.97
N TRP A 105 -4.90 20.00 7.27
CA TRP A 105 -5.89 20.22 8.32
C TRP A 105 -6.81 21.40 7.98
N VAL A 106 -6.32 22.38 7.21
CA VAL A 106 -7.10 23.50 6.66
C VAL A 106 -8.33 23.05 5.88
N LYS A 107 -8.24 21.99 5.07
CA LYS A 107 -9.40 21.49 4.31
C LYS A 107 -10.46 20.87 5.23
N ILE A 108 -10.00 20.16 6.26
CA ILE A 108 -10.88 19.53 7.25
C ILE A 108 -11.51 20.60 8.14
N THR A 109 -10.73 21.55 8.65
CA THR A 109 -11.24 22.65 9.48
C THR A 109 -12.21 23.54 8.71
N LEU A 110 -11.93 23.86 7.45
CA LEU A 110 -12.84 24.64 6.61
C LEU A 110 -14.15 23.90 6.33
N ALA A 111 -14.09 22.58 6.07
CA ALA A 111 -15.28 21.77 5.91
C ALA A 111 -16.12 21.73 7.21
N VAL A 112 -15.48 21.58 8.37
CA VAL A 112 -16.13 21.61 9.68
C VAL A 112 -16.77 22.98 9.96
N ILE A 113 -16.06 24.07 9.70
CA ILE A 113 -16.57 25.44 9.87
C ILE A 113 -17.79 25.69 8.97
N ALA A 114 -17.72 25.27 7.70
CA ALA A 114 -18.83 25.42 6.77
C ALA A 114 -20.09 24.68 7.27
N VAL A 115 -19.93 23.46 7.78
CA VAL A 115 -21.03 22.69 8.37
C VAL A 115 -21.61 23.40 9.62
N LEU A 116 -20.75 23.92 10.50
CA LEU A 116 -21.20 24.67 11.68
C LEU A 116 -21.97 25.94 11.31
N ILE A 117 -21.54 26.68 10.30
CA ILE A 117 -22.24 27.87 9.79
C ILE A 117 -23.64 27.49 9.29
N VAL A 118 -23.74 26.42 8.50
CA VAL A 118 -25.03 25.94 7.99
C VAL A 118 -25.98 25.59 9.13
N ILE A 119 -25.50 24.87 10.15
CA ILE A 119 -26.30 24.52 11.34
C ILE A 119 -26.76 25.78 12.08
N CYS A 120 -25.87 26.76 12.30
CA CYS A 120 -26.23 28.03 12.94
C CYS A 120 -27.29 28.80 12.17
N VAL A 121 -27.17 28.88 10.84
CA VAL A 121 -28.15 29.57 9.98
C VAL A 121 -29.51 28.88 10.05
N ILE A 122 -29.52 27.54 9.97
CA ILE A 122 -30.75 26.74 10.11
C ILE A 122 -31.41 27.02 11.47
N TYR A 123 -30.64 26.95 12.56
CA TYR A 123 -31.16 27.22 13.89
C TYR A 123 -31.71 28.64 14.04
N TRP A 124 -31.03 29.65 13.48
CA TRP A 124 -31.49 31.02 13.50
C TRP A 124 -32.80 31.21 12.72
N LEU A 125 -32.92 30.60 11.54
CA LEU A 125 -34.15 30.64 10.73
C LEU A 125 -35.32 29.97 11.48
N TYR A 126 -35.13 28.76 12.01
CA TYR A 126 -36.18 28.07 12.76
C TYR A 126 -36.54 28.78 14.07
N GLY A 127 -35.55 29.29 14.80
CA GLY A 127 -35.75 30.08 16.01
C GLY A 127 -36.48 31.40 15.75
N SER A 128 -36.22 32.05 14.61
CA SER A 128 -36.94 33.26 14.20
C SER A 128 -38.40 33.00 13.78
N SER A 129 -38.70 31.78 13.31
CA SER A 129 -40.04 31.37 12.87
C SER A 129 -40.93 30.79 13.97
N GLY A 130 -40.36 30.36 15.11
CA GLY A 130 -41.09 29.79 16.24
C GLY A 130 -41.49 30.79 17.33
N GLY A 131 -41.20 32.07 17.14
CA GLY A 131 -41.51 33.17 18.07
C GLY A 131 -42.53 34.14 17.49
N SER A 132 -43.74 33.68 17.22
CA SER A 132 -44.94 34.49 17.02
C SER A 132 -46.16 33.74 17.50
#